data_AF-A0AAU4IYB4-F1
#
_entry.id   AF-A0AAU4IYB4-F1
#
_cell.length_a   1.000
_cell.length_b   1.000
_cell.length_c   1.000
_cell.angle_alpha   90.00
_cell.angle_beta   90.00
_cell.angle_gamma   90.00
#
_symmetry.space_group_name_H-M   'P 1'
#
loop_
_entity.id
_entity.type
_entity.pdbx_description
1 polymer ?
#
loop_
_entity_poly.entity_id
_entity_poly.type
_entity_poly.pdbx_seq_one_letter_code
_entity_poly.pdbx_strand_id
1 'polypeptide(L)'
;MVSVVALAMGVSACGDDKSYAVPDRLCGVSVEPALLKPLLPAGEELKAEPRYVGDDEFPGSEGALRCMVTVDGKNALYIQEFSGQNSFDALEHAREMGFDRNPQKVDGMTNAVIADGKFLVVTPCGEKGKKSQVLDIEMIMPIGEAKDLRDELERFATAYLPAGKKNAGCEK
;
A
#
# COMPACT_ATOMS: atom_id res chain seq x y z
N MET A 1 -41.74 7.27 48.04
CA MET A 1 -40.25 7.29 48.06
C MET A 1 -39.81 5.90 47.58
N VAL A 2 -39.09 5.66 46.49
CA VAL A 2 -38.17 6.46 45.66
C VAL A 2 -38.25 5.88 44.24
N SER A 3 -38.42 6.72 43.22
CA SER A 3 -38.16 6.35 41.82
C SER A 3 -36.66 6.15 41.62
N VAL A 4 -36.25 5.02 41.06
CA VAL A 4 -34.89 4.87 40.51
C VAL A 4 -35.03 4.75 39.00
N VAL A 5 -34.90 5.89 38.33
CA VAL A 5 -34.62 5.99 36.91
C VAL A 5 -33.12 5.76 36.76
N ALA A 6 -32.71 4.59 36.30
CA ALA A 6 -31.32 4.35 35.91
C ALA A 6 -31.18 4.60 34.41
N LEU A 7 -30.58 5.74 34.08
CA LEU A 7 -30.19 6.14 32.73
C LEU A 7 -29.32 5.04 32.10
N ALA A 8 -29.81 4.44 31.03
CA ALA A 8 -28.97 3.69 30.10
C ALA A 8 -28.08 4.71 29.37
N MET A 9 -26.82 4.82 29.80
CA MET A 9 -25.80 5.58 29.08
C MET A 9 -25.48 4.84 27.79
N GLY A 10 -26.08 5.30 26.69
CA GLY A 10 -25.66 4.95 25.34
C GLY A 10 -24.28 5.56 25.07
N VAL A 11 -23.23 4.76 25.16
CA VAL A 11 -21.93 5.09 24.59
C VAL A 11 -22.00 4.72 23.12
N SER A 12 -22.48 5.65 22.29
CA SER A 12 -22.19 5.62 20.86
C SER A 12 -20.73 6.04 20.67
N ALA A 13 -19.80 5.14 20.99
CA ALA A 13 -18.45 5.24 20.49
C ALA A 13 -18.53 4.86 19.01
N CYS A 14 -18.52 5.85 18.12
CA CYS A 14 -18.11 5.63 16.74
C CYS A 14 -16.61 5.28 16.78
N GLY A 15 -16.33 4.03 17.15
CA GLY A 15 -15.00 3.51 17.36
C GLY A 15 -14.41 3.11 16.02
N ASP A 16 -13.27 3.72 15.73
CA ASP A 16 -12.24 3.26 14.79
C ASP A 16 -11.63 1.91 15.27
N ASP A 17 -12.44 1.03 15.85
CA ASP A 17 -12.03 -0.18 16.57
C ASP A 17 -11.66 -1.27 15.57
N LYS A 18 -10.41 -1.17 15.10
CA LYS A 18 -9.68 -2.26 14.44
C LYS A 18 -9.44 -3.34 15.49
N SER A 19 -10.23 -4.40 15.45
CA SER A 19 -10.16 -5.52 16.42
C SER A 19 -9.13 -6.59 15.99
N TYR A 20 -8.65 -6.54 14.74
CA TYR A 20 -7.57 -7.39 14.26
C TYR A 20 -6.19 -6.87 14.69
N ALA A 21 -5.24 -7.80 14.84
CA ALA A 21 -3.83 -7.44 14.98
C ALA A 21 -3.27 -6.99 13.63
N VAL A 22 -2.61 -5.84 13.60
CA VAL A 22 -1.88 -5.38 12.40
C VAL A 22 -0.56 -6.17 12.29
N PRO A 23 -0.32 -6.89 11.19
CA PRO A 23 0.83 -7.77 11.09
C PRO A 23 2.13 -6.99 10.88
N ASP A 24 3.25 -7.60 11.26
CA ASP A 24 4.61 -7.13 10.98
C ASP A 24 5.14 -7.64 9.62
N ARG A 25 4.34 -8.44 8.91
CA ARG A 25 4.61 -8.90 7.56
C ARG A 25 3.37 -8.86 6.68
N LEU A 26 3.51 -8.38 5.45
CA LEU A 26 2.51 -8.48 4.40
C LEU A 26 3.09 -9.28 3.24
N CYS A 27 2.42 -10.39 2.87
CA CYS A 27 2.77 -11.16 1.68
C CYS A 27 4.24 -11.59 1.59
N GLY A 28 4.87 -11.85 2.75
CA GLY A 28 6.28 -12.22 2.85
C GLY A 28 7.25 -11.05 3.01
N VAL A 29 6.81 -9.80 2.93
CA VAL A 29 7.62 -8.59 3.12
C VAL A 29 7.44 -8.05 4.53
N SER A 30 8.54 -7.67 5.19
CA SER A 30 8.50 -7.05 6.52
C SER A 30 7.92 -5.63 6.44
N VAL A 31 7.04 -5.28 7.37
CA VAL A 31 6.41 -3.96 7.44
C VAL A 31 6.36 -3.46 8.89
N GLU A 32 6.23 -2.16 9.08
CA GLU A 32 6.02 -1.57 10.40
C GLU A 32 4.51 -1.50 10.70
N PRO A 33 3.98 -2.22 11.71
CA PRO A 33 2.56 -2.22 12.01
C PRO A 33 1.99 -0.82 12.28
N ALA A 34 2.80 0.05 12.90
CA ALA A 34 2.41 1.43 13.21
C ALA A 34 2.19 2.29 11.94
N LEU A 35 2.92 2.01 10.86
CA LEU A 35 2.78 2.71 9.57
C LEU A 35 1.68 2.08 8.71
N LEU A 36 1.43 0.78 8.86
CA LEU A 36 0.36 0.09 8.14
C LEU A 36 -1.03 0.41 8.71
N LYS A 37 -1.14 0.49 10.04
CA LYS A 37 -2.43 0.64 10.74
C LYS A 37 -3.32 1.78 10.22
N PRO A 38 -2.81 2.99 9.92
CA PRO A 38 -3.64 4.10 9.44
C PRO A 38 -4.27 3.85 8.07
N LEU A 39 -3.65 3.00 7.23
CA LEU A 39 -4.10 2.72 5.86
C LEU A 39 -5.18 1.65 5.78
N LEU A 40 -5.52 1.03 6.91
CA LEU A 40 -6.47 -0.06 6.97
C LEU A 40 -7.81 0.43 7.54
N PRO A 41 -8.96 -0.05 7.03
CA PRO A 41 -10.26 0.27 7.59
C PRO A 41 -10.49 -0.45 8.93
N ALA A 42 -11.50 -0.01 9.71
CA ALA A 42 -11.97 -0.77 10.86
C ALA A 42 -12.51 -2.16 10.45
N GLY A 43 -12.48 -3.12 11.38
CA GLY A 43 -12.95 -4.48 11.13
C GLY A 43 -12.44 -5.50 12.15
N GLU A 44 -12.72 -6.78 11.89
CA GLU A 44 -12.45 -7.90 12.81
C GLU A 44 -11.35 -8.83 12.31
N GLU A 45 -11.23 -9.03 11.00
CA GLU A 45 -10.30 -9.98 10.40
C GLU A 45 -9.47 -9.32 9.30
N LEU A 46 -8.14 -9.45 9.37
CA LEU A 46 -7.22 -9.04 8.32
C LEU A 46 -6.58 -10.26 7.65
N LYS A 47 -6.60 -10.28 6.31
CA LYS A 47 -5.90 -11.28 5.48
C LYS A 47 -5.03 -10.59 4.44
N ALA A 48 -3.86 -11.18 4.16
CA ALA A 48 -2.96 -10.72 3.12
C ALA A 48 -2.47 -11.92 2.30
N GLU A 49 -2.81 -11.96 1.01
CA GLU A 49 -2.53 -13.11 0.15
C GLU A 49 -1.48 -12.75 -0.92
N PRO A 50 -0.29 -13.37 -0.90
CA PRO A 50 0.70 -13.20 -1.95
C PRO A 50 0.31 -14.01 -3.19
N ARG A 51 0.43 -13.39 -4.36
CA ARG A 51 0.39 -14.04 -5.67
C ARG A 51 1.64 -13.66 -6.45
N TYR A 52 2.50 -14.66 -6.69
CA TYR A 52 3.66 -14.50 -7.56
C TYR A 52 3.24 -14.75 -9.00
N VAL A 53 3.58 -13.82 -9.88
CA VAL A 53 3.32 -13.91 -11.32
C VAL A 53 4.64 -13.94 -12.09
N GLY A 54 4.70 -14.83 -13.07
CA GLY A 54 5.85 -15.02 -13.95
C GLY A 54 5.77 -14.19 -15.23
N ASP A 55 6.77 -14.38 -16.08
CA ASP A 55 6.87 -13.76 -17.41
C ASP A 55 5.71 -14.15 -18.34
N ASP A 56 5.05 -15.28 -18.10
CA ASP A 56 3.89 -15.75 -18.85
C ASP A 56 2.66 -14.84 -18.70
N GLU A 57 2.45 -14.29 -17.49
CA GLU A 57 1.35 -13.35 -17.23
C GLU A 57 1.79 -11.88 -17.41
N PHE A 58 3.08 -11.58 -17.22
CA PHE A 58 3.61 -10.23 -17.36
C PHE A 58 4.91 -10.22 -18.18
N PRO A 59 4.80 -10.28 -19.53
CA PRO A 59 5.96 -10.38 -20.40
C PRO A 59 6.96 -9.24 -20.20
N GLY A 60 8.24 -9.60 -20.10
CA GLY A 60 9.33 -8.64 -19.90
C GLY A 60 9.58 -8.28 -18.42
N SER A 61 8.90 -8.95 -17.48
CA SER A 61 9.21 -8.93 -16.06
C SER A 61 10.12 -10.09 -15.67
N GLU A 62 11.05 -9.86 -14.75
CA GLU A 62 11.81 -10.95 -14.11
C GLU A 62 11.00 -11.61 -12.98
N GLY A 63 9.84 -11.05 -12.65
CA GLY A 63 8.88 -11.58 -11.70
C GLY A 63 8.06 -10.46 -11.06
N ALA A 64 6.83 -10.75 -10.63
CA ALA A 64 6.06 -9.81 -9.83
C ALA A 64 5.39 -10.46 -8.62
N LEU A 65 5.27 -9.69 -7.54
CA LEU A 65 4.45 -9.97 -6.38
C LEU A 65 3.21 -9.10 -6.44
N ARG A 66 2.03 -9.72 -6.38
CA ARG A 66 0.76 -9.05 -6.10
C ARG A 66 0.31 -9.44 -4.71
N CYS A 67 -0.01 -8.48 -3.88
CA CYS A 67 -0.43 -8.68 -2.51
C CYS A 67 -1.76 -7.95 -2.30
N MET A 68 -2.83 -8.73 -2.16
CA MET A 68 -4.14 -8.18 -1.81
C MET A 68 -4.33 -8.29 -0.30
N VAL A 69 -4.53 -7.15 0.35
CA VAL A 69 -4.90 -7.07 1.76
C VAL A 69 -6.39 -6.85 1.85
N THR A 70 -7.07 -7.68 2.64
CA THR A 70 -8.50 -7.58 2.90
C THR A 70 -8.77 -7.42 4.39
N VAL A 71 -9.81 -6.65 4.70
CA VAL A 71 -10.40 -6.54 6.03
C VAL A 71 -11.86 -6.97 5.93
N ASP A 72 -12.25 -7.97 6.72
CA ASP A 72 -13.59 -8.59 6.68
C ASP A 72 -14.01 -9.00 5.26
N GLY A 73 -13.06 -9.52 4.48
CA GLY A 73 -13.25 -9.95 3.10
C GLY A 73 -13.39 -8.82 2.07
N LYS A 74 -13.23 -7.55 2.46
CA LYS A 74 -13.21 -6.40 1.56
C LYS A 74 -11.78 -5.96 1.29
N ASN A 75 -11.47 -5.64 0.03
CA ASN A 75 -10.16 -5.12 -0.35
C ASN A 75 -9.88 -3.80 0.38
N ALA A 76 -8.70 -3.69 0.98
CA ALA A 76 -8.28 -2.53 1.76
C ALA A 76 -7.01 -1.89 1.19
N LEU A 77 -6.02 -2.71 0.85
CA LEU A 77 -4.74 -2.27 0.31
C LEU A 77 -4.28 -3.27 -0.75
N TYR A 78 -3.75 -2.77 -1.85
CA TYR A 78 -3.18 -3.58 -2.91
C TYR A 78 -1.75 -3.15 -3.17
N ILE A 79 -0.81 -4.09 -3.06
CA ILE A 79 0.61 -3.85 -3.33
C ILE A 79 1.01 -4.69 -4.53
N GLN A 80 1.59 -4.04 -5.54
CA GLN A 80 2.20 -4.69 -6.68
C GLN A 80 3.66 -4.31 -6.76
N GLU A 81 4.51 -5.31 -6.87
CA GLU A 81 5.94 -5.14 -6.99
C GLU A 81 6.46 -5.96 -8.16
N PHE A 82 7.06 -5.28 -9.14
CA PHE A 82 7.61 -5.88 -10.34
C PHE A 82 9.13 -5.74 -10.35
N SER A 83 9.83 -6.79 -10.74
CA SER A 83 11.28 -6.81 -10.95
C SER A 83 11.62 -6.89 -12.43
N GLY A 84 12.83 -6.50 -12.82
CA GLY A 84 13.29 -6.62 -14.21
C GLY A 84 12.62 -5.69 -15.22
N GLN A 85 11.86 -4.68 -14.75
CA GLN A 85 11.12 -3.76 -15.62
C GLN A 85 12.05 -2.78 -16.35
N ASN A 86 11.59 -2.22 -17.46
CA ASN A 86 12.25 -1.05 -18.05
C ASN A 86 11.93 0.18 -17.20
N SER A 87 12.86 1.14 -17.14
CA SER A 87 12.61 2.42 -16.47
C SER A 87 11.63 3.27 -17.30
N PHE A 88 10.79 4.05 -16.62
CA PHE A 88 9.89 5.05 -17.20
C PHE A 88 9.72 6.22 -16.22
N ASP A 89 9.24 7.38 -16.68
CA ASP A 89 8.92 8.51 -15.79
C ASP A 89 7.62 8.22 -15.04
N ALA A 90 7.70 8.13 -13.71
CA ALA A 90 6.55 7.74 -12.88
C ALA A 90 5.43 8.80 -12.90
N LEU A 91 5.76 10.08 -13.07
CA LEU A 91 4.78 11.17 -13.07
C LEU A 91 4.04 11.26 -14.40
N GLU A 92 4.77 11.11 -15.50
CA GLU A 92 4.18 10.95 -16.83
C GLU A 92 3.25 9.73 -16.85
N HIS A 93 3.74 8.57 -16.41
CA HIS A 93 2.93 7.35 -16.34
C HIS A 93 1.67 7.52 -15.47
N ALA A 94 1.79 8.13 -14.29
CA ALA A 94 0.64 8.39 -13.43
C ALA A 94 -0.41 9.26 -14.12
N ARG A 95 0.00 10.29 -14.89
CA ARG A 95 -0.91 11.15 -15.65
C ARG A 95 -1.58 10.40 -16.80
N GLU A 96 -0.82 9.60 -17.54
CA GLU A 96 -1.33 8.82 -18.69
C GLU A 96 -2.33 7.75 -18.26
N MET A 97 -2.06 7.07 -17.14
CA MET A 97 -2.93 6.04 -16.58
C MET A 97 -4.19 6.60 -15.90
N GLY A 98 -4.39 7.93 -15.94
CA GLY A 98 -5.52 8.57 -15.29
C GLY A 98 -5.48 8.40 -13.78
N PHE A 99 -4.30 8.50 -13.15
CA PHE A 99 -4.24 8.75 -11.71
C PHE A 99 -4.70 10.20 -11.49
N ASP A 100 -5.97 10.51 -11.76
CA ASP A 100 -6.58 11.85 -11.68
C ASP A 100 -6.73 12.34 -10.22
N ARG A 101 -6.06 11.64 -9.31
CA ARG A 101 -6.07 11.79 -7.85
C ARG A 101 -4.95 12.75 -7.41
N ASN A 102 -4.75 13.85 -8.14
CA ASN A 102 -3.74 14.87 -7.86
C ASN A 102 -2.30 14.29 -7.72
N PRO A 103 -1.70 13.74 -8.79
CA PRO A 103 -0.39 13.11 -8.72
C PRO A 103 0.72 14.15 -8.54
N GLN A 104 1.59 13.93 -7.56
CA GLN A 104 2.68 14.81 -7.16
C GLN A 104 3.97 14.01 -7.00
N LYS A 105 5.12 14.64 -7.24
CA LYS A 105 6.41 14.01 -6.94
C LYS A 105 6.58 13.88 -5.44
N VAL A 106 7.23 12.81 -5.00
CA VAL A 106 7.61 12.66 -3.59
C VAL A 106 8.96 13.30 -3.33
N ASP A 107 9.02 14.15 -2.31
CA ASP A 107 10.24 14.86 -1.95
C ASP A 107 11.35 13.89 -1.51
N GLY A 108 12.58 14.17 -1.96
CA GLY A 108 13.74 13.32 -1.65
C GLY A 108 13.81 12.01 -2.43
N MET A 109 12.85 11.70 -3.31
CA MET A 109 12.87 10.53 -4.18
C MET A 109 12.96 10.91 -5.67
N THR A 110 13.82 10.22 -6.42
CA THR A 110 14.14 10.60 -7.81
C THR A 110 12.98 10.34 -8.78
N ASN A 111 12.29 9.21 -8.65
CA ASN A 111 11.26 8.77 -9.60
C ASN A 111 10.10 8.11 -8.86
N ALA A 112 9.55 8.84 -7.89
CA ALA A 112 8.41 8.45 -7.06
C ALA A 112 7.30 9.50 -7.16
N VAL A 113 6.06 9.01 -7.11
CA VAL A 113 4.85 9.81 -7.23
C VAL A 113 3.84 9.35 -6.18
N ILE A 114 3.17 10.32 -5.57
CA ILE A 114 2.07 10.12 -4.65
C ILE A 114 0.82 10.83 -5.20
N ALA A 115 -0.29 10.11 -5.21
CA ALA A 115 -1.63 10.58 -5.53
C ALA A 115 -2.58 10.20 -4.37
N ASP A 116 -3.82 10.70 -4.37
CA ASP A 116 -4.80 10.35 -3.34
C ASP A 116 -5.05 8.83 -3.39
N GLY A 117 -4.61 8.09 -2.38
CA GLY A 117 -4.75 6.64 -2.36
C GLY A 117 -3.80 5.84 -3.23
N LYS A 118 -2.75 6.44 -3.81
CA LYS A 118 -1.81 5.68 -4.66
C LYS A 118 -0.38 6.19 -4.59
N PHE A 119 0.57 5.28 -4.42
CA PHE A 119 2.00 5.54 -4.47
C PHE A 119 2.62 4.70 -5.59
N LEU A 120 3.48 5.31 -6.40
CA LEU A 120 4.22 4.64 -7.46
C LEU A 120 5.68 5.06 -7.40
N VAL A 121 6.60 4.11 -7.41
CA VAL A 121 8.03 4.39 -7.55
C VAL A 121 8.67 3.42 -8.53
N VAL A 122 9.59 3.96 -9.34
CA VAL A 122 10.44 3.18 -10.24
C VAL A 122 11.88 3.36 -9.79
N THR A 123 12.48 2.32 -9.23
CA THR A 123 13.87 2.37 -8.75
C THR A 123 14.78 1.47 -9.56
N PRO A 124 16.05 1.84 -9.78
CA PRO A 124 17.03 0.93 -10.39
C PRO A 124 17.15 -0.38 -9.60
N CYS A 125 17.20 -1.50 -10.34
CA CYS A 125 17.27 -2.87 -9.82
C CYS A 125 18.11 -3.75 -10.77
N GLY A 126 18.99 -4.61 -10.22
CA GLY A 126 19.82 -5.54 -11.00
C GLY A 126 21.17 -4.97 -11.49
N GLU A 127 21.93 -5.78 -12.24
CA GLU A 127 23.31 -5.44 -12.64
C GLU A 127 23.38 -4.12 -13.44
N LYS A 128 24.12 -3.15 -12.89
CA LYS A 128 24.35 -1.82 -13.47
C LYS A 128 23.10 -0.96 -13.66
N GLY A 129 21.99 -1.26 -12.99
CA GLY A 129 20.78 -0.42 -13.02
C GLY A 129 20.09 -0.34 -14.39
N LYS A 130 20.32 -1.33 -15.27
CA LYS A 130 19.68 -1.40 -16.60
C LYS A 130 18.20 -1.78 -16.52
N LYS A 131 17.81 -2.43 -15.42
CA LYS A 131 16.44 -2.79 -15.11
C LYS A 131 15.97 -2.01 -13.88
N SER A 132 14.67 -2.00 -13.67
CA SER A 132 14.00 -1.29 -12.60
C SER A 132 13.09 -2.22 -11.82
N GLN A 133 12.95 -1.90 -10.54
CA GLN A 133 11.84 -2.36 -9.72
C GLN A 133 10.76 -1.29 -9.75
N VAL A 134 9.53 -1.74 -9.93
CA VAL A 134 8.35 -0.89 -9.89
C VAL A 134 7.53 -1.32 -8.69
N LEU A 135 7.27 -0.40 -7.77
CA LEU A 135 6.38 -0.60 -6.64
C LEU A 135 5.17 0.32 -6.82
N ASP A 136 3.99 -0.29 -6.85
CA ASP A 136 2.69 0.37 -6.89
C ASP A 136 1.90 -0.06 -5.63
N ILE A 137 1.52 0.90 -4.80
CA ILE A 137 0.69 0.69 -3.61
C ILE A 137 -0.59 1.50 -3.75
N GLU A 138 -1.74 0.84 -3.67
CA GLU A 138 -3.05 1.44 -3.81
C GLU A 138 -3.93 1.16 -2.58
N MET A 139 -4.50 2.22 -2.00
CA MET A 139 -5.58 2.12 -1.02
C MET A 139 -6.91 1.94 -1.74
N ILE A 140 -7.65 0.89 -1.37
CA ILE A 140 -8.93 0.55 -1.98
C ILE A 140 -10.06 1.14 -1.15
N MET A 141 -10.24 2.46 -1.26
CA MET A 141 -11.25 3.22 -0.50
C MET A 141 -11.71 4.47 -1.26
N PRO A 142 -12.79 5.15 -0.83
CA PRO A 142 -13.27 6.35 -1.48
C PRO A 142 -12.21 7.45 -1.54
N ILE A 143 -12.18 8.21 -2.65
CA ILE A 143 -11.13 9.23 -2.93
C ILE A 143 -11.06 10.28 -1.81
N GLY A 144 -12.20 10.68 -1.25
CA GLY A 144 -12.24 11.65 -0.15
C GLY A 144 -11.49 11.17 1.09
N GLU A 145 -11.67 9.90 1.46
CA GLU A 145 -10.97 9.28 2.61
C GLU A 145 -9.50 9.04 2.29
N ALA A 146 -9.20 8.56 1.09
CA ALA A 146 -7.84 8.27 0.65
C ALA A 146 -6.95 9.52 0.57
N LYS A 147 -7.55 10.68 0.27
CA LYS A 147 -6.85 11.97 0.23
C LYS A 147 -6.31 12.39 1.60
N ASP A 148 -7.07 12.13 2.66
CA ASP A 148 -6.72 12.50 4.03
C ASP A 148 -5.61 11.60 4.61
N LEU A 149 -5.29 10.50 3.93
CA LEU A 149 -4.26 9.53 4.29
C LEU A 149 -3.02 9.60 3.39
N ARG A 150 -2.85 10.67 2.60
CA ARG A 150 -1.72 10.82 1.66
C ARG A 150 -0.37 10.68 2.38
N ASP A 151 -0.19 11.42 3.47
CA ASP A 151 1.09 11.47 4.19
C ASP A 151 1.38 10.14 4.90
N GLU A 152 0.35 9.43 5.34
CA GLU A 152 0.44 8.09 5.91
C GLU A 152 0.86 7.08 4.84
N LEU A 153 0.27 7.16 3.65
CA LEU A 153 0.61 6.29 2.52
C LEU A 153 2.05 6.52 2.08
N GLU A 154 2.48 7.77 1.95
CA GLU A 154 3.87 8.10 1.62
C GLU A 154 4.84 7.55 2.66
N ARG A 155 4.56 7.74 3.95
CA ARG A 155 5.39 7.22 5.05
C ARG A 155 5.49 5.70 5.02
N PHE A 156 4.36 5.00 4.88
CA PHE A 156 4.34 3.55 4.76
C PHE A 156 5.13 3.07 3.53
N ALA A 157 4.86 3.64 2.36
CA ALA A 157 5.49 3.23 1.12
C ALA A 157 7.01 3.44 1.13
N THR A 158 7.46 4.56 1.70
CA THR A 158 8.89 4.86 1.85
C THR A 158 9.58 3.88 2.80
N ALA A 159 8.92 3.51 3.90
CA ALA A 159 9.45 2.52 4.85
C ALA A 159 9.40 1.07 4.29
N TYR A 160 8.40 0.75 3.47
CA TYR A 160 8.25 -0.54 2.80
C TYR A 160 9.36 -0.78 1.77
N LEU A 161 9.75 0.28 1.04
CA LEU A 161 10.57 0.18 -0.17
C LEU A 161 11.86 -0.64 -0.02
N PRO A 162 12.70 -0.49 1.04
CA PRO A 162 13.90 -1.30 1.19
C PRO A 162 13.59 -2.81 1.31
N ALA A 163 12.59 -3.17 2.12
CA ALA A 163 12.19 -4.56 2.30
C ALA A 163 11.56 -5.16 1.03
N GLY A 164 10.77 -4.35 0.29
CA GLY A 164 10.23 -4.72 -1.01
C GLY A 164 11.34 -4.99 -2.03
N LYS A 165 12.29 -4.05 -2.19
CA LYS A 165 13.45 -4.22 -3.09
C LYS A 165 14.25 -5.48 -2.80
N LYS A 166 14.46 -5.79 -1.51
CA LYS A 166 15.11 -7.04 -1.10
C LYS A 166 14.31 -8.26 -1.54
N ASN A 167 13.01 -8.26 -1.30
CA ASN A 167 12.11 -9.35 -1.68
C ASN A 167 12.01 -9.55 -3.20
N ALA A 168 12.07 -8.45 -3.96
CA ALA A 168 12.15 -8.44 -5.43
C ALA A 168 13.54 -8.84 -5.97
N GLY A 169 14.52 -9.11 -5.10
CA GLY A 169 15.85 -9.58 -5.50
C GLY A 169 16.78 -8.49 -6.06
N CYS A 170 16.52 -7.22 -5.76
CA CYS A 170 17.30 -6.08 -6.26
C CYS A 170 18.60 -5.79 -5.50
N GLU A 171 18.79 -6.41 -4.33
CA GLU A 171 19.94 -6.20 -3.44
C GLU A 171 20.94 -7.37 -3.50
N LYS A 172 21.30 -7.83 -4.71
CA LYS A 172 22.34 -8.86 -4.89
C LYS A 172 23.74 -8.26 -4.90
#